data_AF-A0A926C024-F1
#
_entry.id   AF-A0A926C024-F1
#
_cell.length_a   1.000
_cell.length_b   1.000
_cell.length_c   1.000
_cell.angle_alpha   90.00
_cell.angle_beta   90.00
_cell.angle_gamma   90.00
#
_symmetry.space_group_name_H-M   'P 1'
#
loop_
_entity.id
_entity.type
_entity.pdbx_description
1 polymer ?
#
loop_
_entity_poly.entity_id
_entity_poly.type
_entity_poly.pdbx_seq_one_letter_code
_entity_poly.pdbx_strand_id
1 'polypeptide(L)'
;MKASLRIVTLFLLIGSTFSACKQNESAEEIDLRTQYVGAYDPIQYNAVTYVGDFPSAPDQGRGALTVEKGTGGNKEFFINITFPGYSEQLVAELDGRNFRVINKSKEDLVVLGRSLPADYVATGEFTTDNQIIINLVVQTTNSGTLVKKVGSFTGPKK
;
A
#
# COMPACT_ATOMS: atom_id res chain seq x y z
N MET A 1 19.87 71.49 -45.65
CA MET A 1 18.87 70.75 -44.85
C MET A 1 19.33 69.30 -44.72
N LYS A 2 19.57 68.83 -43.49
CA LYS A 2 19.54 67.44 -42.93
C LYS A 2 19.95 66.27 -43.88
N ALA A 3 21.05 65.53 -43.71
CA ALA A 3 21.57 64.67 -42.61
C ALA A 3 21.31 63.15 -42.80
N SER A 4 22.29 62.36 -42.32
CA SER A 4 22.34 60.90 -42.04
C SER A 4 22.75 60.00 -43.22
N LEU A 5 23.88 59.25 -43.21
CA LEU A 5 24.46 58.28 -42.25
C LEU A 5 23.70 56.94 -42.21
N ARG A 6 24.33 55.86 -42.69
CA ARG A 6 24.53 54.60 -41.92
C ARG A 6 25.36 53.54 -42.65
N ILE A 7 26.46 53.20 -41.96
CA ILE A 7 27.31 52.00 -42.01
C ILE A 7 26.50 50.76 -41.62
N VAL A 8 26.70 49.60 -42.28
CA VAL A 8 26.74 48.28 -41.61
C VAL A 8 27.65 47.32 -42.38
N THR A 9 28.80 47.02 -41.77
CA THR A 9 29.66 45.85 -42.02
C THR A 9 29.24 44.76 -41.04
N LEU A 10 29.05 43.50 -41.44
CA LEU A 10 29.24 42.36 -40.52
C LEU A 10 29.42 41.00 -41.21
N PHE A 11 30.63 40.46 -41.05
CA PHE A 11 31.01 39.05 -41.12
C PHE A 11 30.09 38.19 -40.23
N LEU A 12 29.70 36.97 -40.64
CA LEU A 12 29.41 35.91 -39.66
C LEU A 12 29.75 34.51 -40.19
N LEU A 13 30.74 33.91 -39.51
CA LEU A 13 31.20 32.55 -39.63
C LEU A 13 30.08 31.54 -39.35
N ILE A 14 29.98 30.52 -40.22
CA ILE A 14 29.20 29.31 -39.98
C ILE A 14 30.04 28.40 -39.09
N GLY A 15 29.86 28.54 -37.78
CA GLY A 15 30.41 27.65 -36.75
C GLY A 15 29.45 26.50 -36.46
N SER A 16 29.91 25.29 -36.73
CA SER A 16 29.30 24.00 -36.38
C SER A 16 29.05 23.85 -34.88
N THR A 17 27.79 23.66 -34.47
CA THR A 17 27.47 23.12 -33.14
C THR A 17 27.01 21.68 -33.27
N PHE A 18 27.94 20.75 -33.02
CA PHE A 18 27.60 19.37 -32.68
C PHE A 18 26.83 19.41 -31.37
N SER A 19 25.52 19.15 -31.42
CA SER A 19 24.72 18.86 -30.22
C SER A 19 25.23 17.55 -29.63
N ALA A 20 26.03 17.65 -28.58
CA ALA A 20 26.25 16.54 -27.67
C ALA A 20 24.93 16.27 -26.93
N CYS A 21 24.15 15.32 -27.44
CA CYS A 21 23.09 14.69 -26.66
C CYS A 21 23.74 14.01 -25.47
N LYS A 22 23.67 14.66 -24.30
CA LYS A 22 23.89 14.00 -23.00
C LYS A 22 23.06 12.72 -22.99
N GLN A 23 23.72 11.58 -22.85
CA GLN A 23 23.06 10.34 -22.47
C GLN A 23 22.30 10.62 -21.16
N ASN A 24 20.99 10.36 -21.20
CA ASN A 24 20.15 10.38 -20.02
C ASN A 24 20.79 9.49 -18.96
N GLU A 25 21.21 10.10 -17.86
CA GLU A 25 21.51 9.40 -16.62
C GLU A 25 20.27 8.57 -16.27
N SER A 26 20.50 7.29 -15.96
CA SER A 26 19.46 6.39 -15.46
C SER A 26 18.74 7.09 -14.32
N ALA A 27 17.45 7.38 -14.49
CA ALA A 27 16.63 7.87 -13.40
C ALA A 27 16.80 6.89 -12.23
N GLU A 28 17.26 7.37 -11.08
CA GLU A 28 17.28 6.56 -9.87
C GLU A 28 15.86 6.03 -9.64
N GLU A 29 15.73 4.71 -9.50
CA GLU A 29 14.44 4.09 -9.25
C GLU A 29 13.93 4.60 -7.89
N ILE A 30 12.92 5.47 -7.92
CA ILE A 30 12.33 6.05 -6.72
C ILE A 30 11.63 4.94 -5.94
N ASP A 31 12.12 4.65 -4.73
CA ASP A 31 11.48 3.71 -3.79
C ASP A 31 10.19 4.33 -3.21
N LEU A 32 9.07 4.02 -3.86
CA LEU A 32 7.72 4.48 -3.50
C LEU A 32 7.30 4.09 -2.08
N ARG A 33 7.92 3.09 -1.44
CA ARG A 33 7.58 2.71 -0.07
C ARG A 33 7.95 3.78 0.94
N THR A 34 8.95 4.61 0.64
CA THR A 34 9.45 5.64 1.54
C THR A 34 8.34 6.60 2.01
N GLN A 35 7.35 6.87 1.16
CA GLN A 35 6.23 7.75 1.52
C GLN A 35 5.22 7.09 2.48
N TYR A 36 5.22 5.76 2.60
CA TYR A 36 4.25 4.99 3.40
C TYR A 36 4.83 4.44 4.70
N VAL A 37 6.15 4.33 4.82
CA VAL A 37 6.81 3.90 6.07
C VAL A 37 6.45 4.84 7.21
N GLY A 38 6.09 4.27 8.36
CA GLY A 38 5.71 5.03 9.56
C GLY A 38 4.71 4.30 10.45
N ALA A 39 4.33 4.96 11.54
CA ALA A 39 3.34 4.47 12.47
C ALA A 39 1.93 4.97 12.09
N TYR A 40 0.97 4.08 12.21
CA TYR A 40 -0.45 4.29 12.04
C TYR A 40 -1.11 3.92 13.36
N ASP A 41 -1.29 4.92 14.22
CA ASP A 41 -1.78 4.70 15.57
C ASP A 41 -2.65 5.89 15.99
N PRO A 42 -3.94 5.69 16.30
CA PRO A 42 -4.61 4.39 16.41
C PRO A 42 -5.15 3.91 15.05
N ILE A 43 -5.05 2.61 14.80
CA ILE A 43 -5.92 1.95 13.82
C ILE A 43 -7.22 1.51 14.50
N GLN A 44 -8.32 1.56 13.76
CA GLN A 44 -9.62 1.02 14.12
C GLN A 44 -9.84 -0.27 13.36
N TYR A 45 -10.32 -1.31 14.04
CA TYR A 45 -10.70 -2.59 13.48
C TYR A 45 -12.21 -2.77 13.55
N ASN A 46 -12.78 -3.36 12.51
CA ASN A 46 -14.17 -3.82 12.48
C ASN A 46 -14.23 -5.14 11.70
N ALA A 47 -14.94 -6.13 12.20
CA ALA A 47 -15.22 -7.36 11.48
C ALA A 47 -16.58 -7.95 11.81
N VAL A 48 -17.10 -8.74 10.87
CA VAL A 48 -18.32 -9.53 11.04
C VAL A 48 -18.04 -10.94 10.52
N THR A 49 -18.47 -11.94 11.28
CA THR A 49 -18.43 -13.34 10.86
C THR A 49 -19.82 -13.77 10.42
N TYR A 50 -19.92 -14.47 9.30
CA TYR A 50 -21.13 -14.99 8.71
C TYR A 50 -21.10 -16.52 8.73
N VAL A 51 -22.22 -17.13 9.11
CA VAL A 51 -22.48 -18.58 8.95
C VAL A 51 -23.69 -18.72 8.03
N GLY A 52 -23.45 -19.06 6.77
CA GLY A 52 -24.44 -18.83 5.71
C GLY A 52 -24.78 -17.35 5.62
N ASP A 53 -26.07 -17.02 5.66
CA ASP A 53 -26.57 -15.65 5.60
C ASP A 53 -26.69 -14.97 6.98
N PHE A 54 -26.34 -15.68 8.06
CA PHE A 54 -26.50 -15.17 9.42
C PHE A 54 -25.23 -14.46 9.90
N PRO A 55 -25.29 -13.14 10.15
CA PRO A 55 -24.16 -12.39 10.70
C PRO A 55 -24.04 -12.58 12.21
N SER A 56 -22.80 -12.57 12.72
CA SER A 56 -22.49 -12.37 14.13
C SER A 56 -22.71 -10.91 14.54
N ALA A 57 -22.66 -10.65 15.85
CA ALA A 57 -22.41 -9.28 16.30
C ALA A 57 -21.09 -8.77 15.71
N PRO A 58 -21.00 -7.47 15.34
CA PRO A 58 -19.75 -6.88 14.92
C PRO A 58 -18.70 -6.93 16.04
N ASP A 59 -17.48 -7.30 15.67
CA ASP A 59 -16.29 -7.26 16.50
C ASP A 59 -15.49 -6.00 16.15
N GLN A 60 -15.25 -5.14 17.13
CA GLN A 60 -14.63 -3.83 16.92
C GLN A 60 -13.58 -3.55 17.97
N GLY A 61 -12.50 -2.89 17.55
CA GLY A 61 -11.38 -2.62 18.44
C GLY A 61 -10.47 -1.52 17.92
N ARG A 62 -9.44 -1.22 18.73
CA ARG A 62 -8.38 -0.28 18.37
C ARG A 62 -7.03 -0.93 18.62
N GLY A 63 -6.06 -0.60 17.79
CA GLY A 63 -4.70 -1.09 17.90
C GLY A 63 -3.72 -0.10 17.29
N ALA A 64 -2.50 -0.58 17.05
CA ALA A 64 -1.46 0.14 16.36
C ALA A 64 -0.96 -0.68 15.17
N LEU A 65 -0.50 0.02 14.14
CA LEU A 65 0.10 -0.58 12.96
C LEU A 65 1.37 0.20 12.59
N THR A 66 2.44 -0.51 12.23
CA THR A 66 3.65 0.11 11.70
C THR A 66 3.97 -0.47 10.33
N VAL A 67 4.31 0.39 9.38
CA VAL A 67 4.79 0.01 8.04
C VAL A 67 6.30 0.22 7.97
N GLU A 68 7.03 -0.82 7.60
CA GLU A 68 8.50 -0.81 7.47
C GLU A 68 8.91 -1.34 6.10
N LYS A 69 10.11 -0.95 5.62
CA LYS A 69 10.62 -1.47 4.34
C LYS A 69 10.89 -2.97 4.45
N GLY A 70 10.35 -3.73 3.51
CA GLY A 70 10.57 -5.17 3.38
C GLY A 70 11.87 -5.47 2.64
N THR A 71 12.20 -6.77 2.58
CA THR A 71 13.46 -7.26 2.01
C THR A 71 13.37 -7.63 0.52
N GLY A 72 12.19 -7.85 -0.06
CA GLY A 72 12.01 -8.16 -1.49
C GLY A 72 12.07 -6.96 -2.44
N GLY A 73 13.07 -6.09 -2.28
CA GLY A 73 13.28 -4.91 -3.14
C GLY A 73 12.26 -3.79 -2.93
N ASN A 74 12.06 -2.91 -3.92
CA ASN A 74 11.29 -1.66 -3.78
C ASN A 74 9.75 -1.82 -3.75
N LYS A 75 9.24 -3.05 -3.67
CA LYS A 75 7.80 -3.35 -3.70
C LYS A 75 7.28 -3.97 -2.41
N GLU A 76 8.12 -4.63 -1.63
CA GLU A 76 7.66 -5.29 -0.41
C GLU A 76 7.81 -4.41 0.83
N PHE A 77 6.85 -4.52 1.74
CA PHE A 77 6.91 -3.90 3.06
C PHE A 77 6.34 -4.83 4.14
N PHE A 78 6.81 -4.62 5.37
CA PHE A 78 6.26 -5.27 6.54
C PHE A 78 5.12 -4.43 7.12
N ILE A 79 4.03 -5.09 7.50
CA ILE A 79 2.93 -4.52 8.26
C ILE A 79 2.93 -5.19 9.62
N ASN A 80 3.36 -4.47 10.64
CA ASN A 80 3.36 -4.93 12.03
C ASN A 80 2.08 -4.45 12.71
N ILE A 81 1.16 -5.35 13.02
CA ILE A 81 -0.12 -5.05 13.66
C ILE A 81 -0.05 -5.44 15.13
N THR A 82 -0.57 -4.60 16.02
CA THR A 82 -0.66 -4.89 17.46
C THR A 82 -2.01 -4.47 18.02
N PHE A 83 -2.69 -5.43 18.65
CA PHE A 83 -3.90 -5.26 19.44
C PHE A 83 -3.63 -5.74 20.89
N PRO A 84 -4.49 -5.42 21.87
CA PRO A 84 -4.36 -5.98 23.22
C PRO A 84 -4.34 -7.51 23.19
N GLY A 85 -3.20 -8.11 23.56
CA GLY A 85 -3.03 -9.57 23.61
C GLY A 85 -2.74 -10.25 22.26
N TYR A 86 -2.54 -9.51 21.18
CA TYR A 86 -2.27 -10.06 19.85
C TYR A 86 -1.32 -9.17 19.05
N SER A 87 -0.31 -9.77 18.43
CA SER A 87 0.57 -9.09 17.47
C SER A 87 0.82 -10.00 16.28
N GLU A 88 0.88 -9.42 15.08
CA GLU A 88 1.17 -10.14 13.84
C GLU A 88 2.02 -9.27 12.91
N GLN A 89 2.95 -9.90 12.20
CA GLN A 89 3.67 -9.29 11.09
C GLN A 89 3.20 -9.91 9.77
N LEU A 90 2.80 -9.06 8.84
CA LEU A 90 2.45 -9.42 7.46
C LEU A 90 3.49 -8.86 6.49
N VAL A 91 3.69 -9.54 5.38
CA VAL A 91 4.44 -9.04 4.23
C VAL A 91 3.44 -8.69 3.15
N ALA A 92 3.53 -7.47 2.63
CA ALA A 92 2.67 -7.00 1.55
C ALA A 92 3.49 -6.51 0.36
N GLU A 93 2.97 -6.73 -0.83
CA GLU A 93 3.51 -6.23 -2.10
C GLU A 93 2.72 -4.97 -2.52
N LEU A 94 3.44 -3.90 -2.83
CA LEU A 94 2.94 -2.59 -3.24
C LEU A 94 2.74 -2.52 -4.77
N ASP A 95 1.57 -2.03 -5.16
CA ASP A 95 1.22 -1.66 -6.53
C ASP A 95 0.63 -0.24 -6.55
N GLY A 96 1.50 0.74 -6.84
CA GLY A 96 1.19 2.16 -6.72
C GLY A 96 0.90 2.56 -5.28
N ARG A 97 -0.39 2.73 -4.95
CA ARG A 97 -0.88 2.98 -3.57
C ARG A 97 -1.60 1.79 -2.97
N ASN A 98 -1.96 0.81 -3.78
CA ASN A 98 -2.62 -0.40 -3.35
C ASN A 98 -1.58 -1.41 -2.91
N PHE A 99 -1.99 -2.39 -2.13
CA PHE A 99 -1.13 -3.51 -1.78
C PHE A 99 -1.94 -4.77 -1.51
N ARG A 100 -1.24 -5.90 -1.54
CA ARG A 100 -1.78 -7.21 -1.18
C ARG A 100 -0.84 -7.91 -0.21
N VAL A 101 -1.40 -8.55 0.81
CA VAL A 101 -0.64 -9.43 1.72
C VAL A 101 -0.26 -10.71 0.97
N ILE A 102 1.03 -11.08 1.03
CA ILE A 102 1.60 -12.18 0.24
C ILE A 102 2.14 -13.35 1.08
N ASN A 103 2.42 -13.15 2.37
CA ASN A 103 2.96 -14.20 3.24
C ASN A 103 1.89 -14.97 4.04
N LYS A 104 0.61 -14.66 3.85
CA LYS A 104 -0.50 -15.30 4.58
C LYS A 104 -1.62 -15.64 3.61
N SER A 105 -1.94 -16.93 3.52
CA SER A 105 -2.99 -17.48 2.65
C SER A 105 -4.02 -18.31 3.40
N LYS A 106 -3.78 -18.58 4.69
CA LYS A 106 -4.67 -19.33 5.58
C LYS A 106 -4.81 -18.61 6.92
N GLU A 107 -6.01 -18.69 7.49
CA GLU A 107 -6.30 -18.30 8.86
C GLU A 107 -7.42 -19.21 9.38
N ASP A 108 -7.37 -19.54 10.66
CA ASP A 108 -8.39 -20.36 11.30
C ASP A 108 -9.60 -19.51 11.70
N LEU A 109 -10.80 -19.93 11.28
CA LEU A 109 -12.06 -19.35 11.75
C LEU A 109 -12.56 -20.11 12.97
N VAL A 110 -12.67 -19.41 14.09
CA VAL A 110 -13.28 -19.97 15.31
C VAL A 110 -14.78 -19.67 15.31
N VAL A 111 -15.60 -20.69 15.06
CA VAL A 111 -17.05 -20.58 15.00
C VAL A 111 -17.68 -21.72 15.79
N LEU A 112 -18.63 -21.38 16.68
CA LEU A 112 -19.31 -22.35 17.56
C LEU A 112 -18.32 -23.24 18.35
N GLY A 113 -17.21 -22.66 18.80
CA GLY A 113 -16.17 -23.36 19.56
C GLY A 113 -15.29 -24.32 18.75
N ARG A 114 -15.38 -24.32 17.42
CA ARG A 114 -14.53 -25.12 16.53
C ARG A 114 -13.63 -24.22 15.69
N SER A 115 -12.39 -24.65 15.49
CA SER A 115 -11.46 -24.02 14.54
C SER A 115 -11.65 -24.65 13.16
N LEU A 116 -11.87 -23.82 12.14
CA LEU A 116 -11.99 -24.25 10.76
C LEU A 116 -10.88 -23.60 9.93
N PRO A 117 -9.99 -24.38 9.29
CA PRO A 117 -8.99 -23.81 8.40
C PRO A 117 -9.68 -23.15 7.21
N ALA A 118 -9.33 -21.90 6.94
CA ALA A 118 -9.98 -21.08 5.95
C ALA A 118 -8.96 -20.36 5.07
N ASP A 119 -9.38 -20.04 3.84
CA ASP A 119 -8.61 -19.22 2.92
C ASP A 119 -8.59 -17.77 3.42
N TYR A 120 -7.41 -17.17 3.44
CA TYR A 120 -7.19 -15.79 3.84
C TYR A 120 -6.79 -14.96 2.63
N VAL A 121 -7.43 -13.80 2.46
CA VAL A 121 -7.03 -12.76 1.51
C VAL A 121 -7.08 -11.42 2.22
N ALA A 122 -6.02 -10.64 2.09
CA ALA A 122 -6.03 -9.24 2.53
C ALA A 122 -5.38 -8.33 1.49
N THR A 123 -6.02 -7.19 1.30
CA THR A 123 -5.62 -6.12 0.39
C THR A 123 -5.79 -4.79 1.09
N GLY A 124 -5.05 -3.78 0.68
CA GLY A 124 -5.23 -2.45 1.24
C GLY A 124 -4.79 -1.35 0.31
N GLU A 125 -4.94 -0.12 0.79
CA GLU A 125 -4.49 1.08 0.12
C GLU A 125 -3.93 2.09 1.12
N PHE A 126 -2.96 2.87 0.65
CA PHE A 126 -2.56 4.12 1.26
C PHE A 126 -3.32 5.27 0.60
N THR A 127 -4.22 5.91 1.33
CA THR A 127 -5.09 6.96 0.79
C THR A 127 -4.29 8.25 0.55
N THR A 128 -4.88 9.16 -0.24
CA THR A 128 -4.34 10.52 -0.41
C THR A 128 -4.34 11.33 0.87
N ASP A 129 -5.15 10.94 1.85
CA ASP A 129 -5.33 11.65 3.12
C ASP A 129 -4.40 11.12 4.21
N ASN A 130 -3.28 10.48 3.82
CA ASN A 130 -2.32 9.83 4.71
C ASN A 130 -2.97 8.80 5.65
N GLN A 131 -3.95 8.03 5.16
CA GLN A 131 -4.52 6.90 5.91
C GLN A 131 -4.10 5.58 5.29
N ILE A 132 -4.09 4.53 6.12
CA ILE A 132 -4.05 3.15 5.64
C ILE A 132 -5.44 2.55 5.78
N ILE A 133 -5.90 1.84 4.75
CA ILE A 133 -7.09 1.00 4.78
C ILE A 133 -6.65 -0.41 4.41
N ILE A 134 -7.00 -1.40 5.21
CA ILE A 134 -6.80 -2.82 4.92
C ILE A 134 -8.16 -3.49 4.99
N ASN A 135 -8.50 -4.29 3.99
CA ASN A 135 -9.66 -5.15 3.97
C ASN A 135 -9.18 -6.60 3.94
N LEU A 136 -9.84 -7.45 4.72
CA LEU A 136 -9.55 -8.88 4.78
C LEU A 136 -10.82 -9.71 4.67
N VAL A 137 -10.67 -10.87 4.04
CA VAL A 137 -11.68 -11.92 3.98
C VAL A 137 -11.01 -13.22 4.38
N VAL A 138 -11.63 -13.91 5.33
CA VAL A 138 -11.27 -15.27 5.71
C VAL A 138 -12.48 -16.15 5.49
N GLN A 139 -12.39 -17.21 4.68
CA GLN A 139 -13.55 -18.00 4.34
C GLN A 139 -13.27 -19.49 4.10
N THR A 140 -14.26 -20.32 4.42
CA THR A 140 -14.23 -21.76 4.17
C THR A 140 -15.65 -22.27 3.94
N THR A 141 -15.78 -23.46 3.35
CA THR A 141 -17.06 -24.16 3.26
C THR A 141 -17.02 -25.37 4.17
N ASN A 142 -17.93 -25.40 5.16
CA ASN A 142 -18.06 -26.51 6.09
C ASN A 142 -19.43 -27.18 5.90
N SER A 143 -19.44 -28.45 5.50
CA SER A 143 -20.67 -29.22 5.23
C SER A 143 -21.67 -28.52 4.29
N GLY A 144 -21.16 -27.83 3.27
CA GLY A 144 -21.99 -27.08 2.31
C GLY A 144 -22.41 -25.67 2.75
N THR A 145 -22.09 -25.27 3.98
CA THR A 145 -22.35 -23.92 4.48
C THR A 145 -21.09 -23.06 4.39
N LEU A 146 -21.20 -21.89 3.75
CA LEU A 146 -20.15 -20.88 3.75
C LEU A 146 -19.98 -20.31 5.16
N VAL A 147 -18.75 -20.30 5.66
CA VAL A 147 -18.36 -19.59 6.87
C VAL A 147 -17.35 -18.54 6.46
N LYS A 148 -17.64 -17.26 6.73
CA LYS A 148 -16.85 -16.13 6.22
C LYS A 148 -16.70 -15.04 7.27
N LYS A 149 -15.47 -14.62 7.56
CA LYS A 149 -15.17 -13.38 8.28
C LYS A 149 -14.76 -12.31 7.28
N VAL A 150 -15.37 -11.14 7.37
CA VAL A 150 -14.96 -9.95 6.62
C VAL A 150 -14.53 -8.90 7.64
N GLY A 151 -13.39 -8.27 7.42
CA GLY A 151 -12.89 -7.25 8.33
C GLY A 151 -12.16 -6.12 7.62
N SER A 152 -11.98 -5.03 8.36
CA SER A 152 -11.23 -3.86 7.92
C SER A 152 -10.38 -3.28 9.05
N PHE A 153 -9.19 -2.78 8.70
CA PHE A 153 -8.36 -1.92 9.55
C PHE A 153 -8.21 -0.55 8.89
N THR A 154 -8.46 0.53 9.63
CA THR A 154 -8.30 1.90 9.12
C THR A 154 -7.62 2.78 10.14
N GLY A 155 -6.63 3.59 9.73
CA GLY A 155 -6.03 4.57 10.62
C GLY A 155 -5.19 5.62 9.90
N PRO A 156 -5.00 6.81 10.50
CA PRO A 156 -4.13 7.84 9.97
C PRO A 156 -2.66 7.50 10.25
N LYS A 157 -1.78 7.95 9.35
CA LYS A 157 -0.34 8.02 9.57
C LYS A 157 -0.05 9.15 10.56
N LYS A 158 0.83 8.88 11.54
CA LYS A 158 1.36 9.89 12.47
C LYS A 158 2.51 10.68 11.86
#